data_AF-A0A382FZG6-F1
#
_entry.id   AF-A0A382FZG6-F1
#
_cell.length_a   1.000
_cell.length_b   1.000
_cell.length_c   1.000
_cell.angle_alpha   90.00
_cell.angle_beta   90.00
_cell.angle_gamma   90.00
#
_symmetry.space_group_name_H-M   'P 1'
#
loop_
_entity.id
_entity.type
_entity.pdbx_description
1 polymer ?
#
loop_
_entity_poly.entity_id
_entity_poly.type
_entity_poly.pdbx_seq_one_letter_code
_entity_poly.pdbx_strand_id
1 'polypeptide(L)'
;MNTKQAVDQMNHYWKNMAHPMVSDNDRKKSMDKRFGIKDIKLDRYGNIISFDKYKRGQFEQQENKIESFSKFLEAKQSTAVFSFGRLNPPTIGHQKLLQKIIQTSRKENGYACLFVSISQDSKKNPLSASKKITYIKKMFPKEARQLEIKDSHTVLDALVELNDKYDRLVMVVGSDRVGDFKSLLNKYNGVDSQHGYYKYEDIQIVSAGERDPDAEGASGMSASKMRAAAASGDYDSFALGMPDTFKDGQRLYKDIRLAMNIKEQLKPFKPVAEMNSIEFVREQYFQNLIYNI
;
A
#
# COMPACT_ATOMS: atom_id res chain seq x y z
N MET A 1 -4.02 53.97 5.21
CA MET A 1 -5.15 54.91 5.30
C MET A 1 -6.20 54.51 4.28
N ASN A 2 -7.47 54.42 4.68
CA ASN A 2 -8.57 54.06 3.78
C ASN A 2 -8.77 55.14 2.72
N THR A 3 -9.16 54.74 1.51
CA THR A 3 -9.55 55.71 0.48
C THR A 3 -10.86 56.40 0.86
N LYS A 4 -11.04 57.66 0.47
CA LYS A 4 -12.27 58.43 0.72
C LYS A 4 -13.51 57.66 0.26
N GLN A 5 -13.43 57.03 -0.91
CA GLN A 5 -14.50 56.20 -1.47
C GLN A 5 -14.88 55.00 -0.58
N ALA A 6 -13.90 54.35 0.06
CA ALA A 6 -14.15 53.24 0.98
C ALA A 6 -14.81 53.71 2.29
N VAL A 7 -14.43 54.90 2.78
CA VAL A 7 -15.05 55.52 3.95
C VAL A 7 -16.48 55.94 3.67
N ASP A 8 -16.75 56.55 2.51
CA ASP A 8 -18.10 56.96 2.10
C ASP A 8 -19.03 55.75 1.95
N GLN A 9 -18.54 54.66 1.34
CA GLN A 9 -19.30 53.42 1.21
C GLN A 9 -19.66 52.82 2.57
N MET A 10 -18.70 52.75 3.52
CA MET A 10 -18.98 52.21 4.85
C MET A 10 -19.88 53.13 5.68
N ASN A 11 -19.78 54.45 5.49
CA ASN A 11 -20.69 55.40 6.11
C ASN A 11 -22.15 55.21 5.68
N HIS A 12 -22.39 54.84 4.43
CA HIS A 12 -23.74 54.53 3.95
C HIS A 12 -24.35 53.35 4.72
N TYR A 13 -23.61 52.25 4.89
CA TYR A 13 -24.06 51.09 5.68
C TYR A 13 -24.17 51.40 7.18
N TRP A 14 -23.23 52.18 7.71
CA TRP A 14 -23.23 52.62 9.09
C TRP A 14 -24.51 53.40 9.43
N LYS A 15 -24.88 54.39 8.61
CA LYS A 15 -26.07 55.23 8.81
C LYS A 15 -27.37 54.44 8.69
N ASN A 16 -27.45 53.48 7.78
CA ASN A 16 -28.63 52.61 7.65
C ASN A 16 -28.86 51.73 8.89
N MET A 17 -27.85 51.56 9.75
CA MET A 17 -27.97 50.85 11.04
C MET A 17 -28.18 51.79 12.23
N ALA A 18 -28.31 53.11 12.00
CA ALA A 18 -28.58 54.06 13.07
C ALA A 18 -30.06 53.94 13.49
N HIS A 19 -30.29 53.30 14.62
CA HIS A 19 -31.61 53.18 15.25
C HIS A 19 -31.49 53.57 16.72
N PRO A 20 -32.48 54.25 17.33
CA PRO A 20 -32.40 54.73 18.73
C PRO A 20 -32.12 53.62 19.76
N MET A 21 -32.44 52.37 19.42
CA MET A 21 -32.25 51.19 20.27
C MET A 21 -30.95 50.41 20.00
N VAL A 22 -30.07 50.87 19.11
CA VAL A 22 -28.83 50.16 18.76
C VAL A 22 -27.64 51.02 19.17
N SER A 23 -26.83 50.52 20.11
CA SER A 23 -25.63 51.21 20.54
C SER A 23 -24.55 51.24 19.44
N ASP A 24 -23.66 52.23 19.47
CA ASP A 24 -22.53 52.29 18.54
C ASP A 24 -21.62 51.06 18.66
N ASN A 25 -21.53 50.44 19.84
CA ASN A 25 -20.77 49.21 20.04
C ASN A 25 -21.38 48.03 19.27
N ASP A 26 -22.71 47.95 19.20
CA ASP A 26 -23.40 46.89 18.45
C ASP A 26 -23.32 47.14 16.94
N ARG A 27 -23.37 48.41 16.53
CA ARG A 27 -23.13 48.80 15.13
C ARG A 27 -21.71 48.45 14.70
N LYS A 28 -20.70 48.70 15.55
CA LYS A 28 -19.30 48.31 15.27
C LYS A 28 -19.15 46.80 15.13
N LYS A 29 -19.77 46.00 16.01
CA LYS A 29 -19.80 44.53 15.89
C LYS A 29 -20.49 44.06 14.61
N SER A 30 -21.56 44.74 14.18
CA SER A 30 -22.25 44.42 12.92
C SER A 30 -21.37 44.74 11.70
N MET A 31 -20.69 45.88 11.70
CA MET A 31 -19.73 46.26 10.65
C MET A 31 -18.57 45.27 10.56
N ASP A 32 -18.02 44.86 11.71
CA ASP A 32 -17.00 43.83 11.81
C ASP A 32 -17.50 42.51 11.20
N LYS A 33 -18.68 42.04 11.62
CA LYS A 33 -19.25 40.78 11.12
C LYS A 33 -19.52 40.79 9.62
N ARG A 34 -20.02 41.91 9.07
CA ARG A 34 -20.47 42.00 7.68
C ARG A 34 -19.36 42.33 6.70
N PHE A 35 -18.41 43.17 7.11
CA PHE A 35 -17.41 43.75 6.20
C PHE A 35 -15.96 43.44 6.61
N GLY A 36 -15.74 42.76 7.74
CA GLY A 36 -14.41 42.47 8.25
C GLY A 36 -13.63 43.74 8.56
N ILE A 37 -14.28 44.69 9.24
CA ILE A 37 -13.65 45.97 9.62
C ILE A 37 -13.63 46.17 11.13
N LYS A 38 -12.49 46.57 11.67
CA LYS A 38 -12.26 46.85 13.10
C LYS A 38 -11.70 48.26 13.30
N ASP A 39 -11.53 48.66 14.56
CA ASP A 39 -10.93 49.96 14.92
C ASP A 39 -11.63 51.18 14.28
N ILE A 40 -12.96 51.09 14.19
CA ILE A 40 -13.81 52.15 13.62
C ILE A 40 -13.73 53.40 14.48
N LYS A 41 -13.11 54.44 13.94
CA LYS A 41 -13.07 55.78 14.51
C LYS A 41 -14.22 56.60 13.96
N LEU A 42 -14.87 57.35 14.84
CA LEU A 42 -15.99 58.21 14.51
C LEU A 42 -15.59 59.69 14.68
N ASP A 43 -16.16 60.57 13.87
CA ASP A 43 -16.10 62.01 14.11
C ASP A 43 -17.09 62.43 15.21
N ARG A 44 -17.10 63.73 15.50
CA ARG A 44 -17.99 64.37 16.49
C ARG A 44 -19.47 64.27 16.12
N TYR A 45 -19.79 63.89 14.88
CA TYR A 45 -21.14 63.76 14.34
C TYR A 45 -21.53 62.28 14.17
N GLY A 46 -20.70 61.33 14.63
CA GLY A 46 -20.95 59.90 14.57
C GLY A 46 -20.72 59.25 13.20
N ASN A 47 -20.02 59.91 12.27
CA ASN A 47 -19.63 59.32 10.98
C ASN A 47 -18.27 58.62 11.10
N ILE A 48 -18.09 57.53 10.34
CA ILE A 48 -16.82 56.82 10.24
C ILE A 48 -15.79 57.71 9.55
N ILE A 49 -14.63 57.90 10.19
CA ILE A 49 -13.46 58.60 9.62
C ILE A 49 -12.36 57.65 9.16
N SER A 50 -12.23 56.50 9.82
CA SER A 50 -11.23 55.47 9.49
C SER A 50 -11.63 54.13 10.09
N PHE A 51 -11.14 53.05 9.49
CA PHE A 51 -11.33 51.69 9.97
C PHE A 51 -10.25 50.79 9.40
N ASP A 52 -9.91 49.72 10.11
CA ASP A 52 -8.96 48.73 9.62
C ASP A 52 -9.71 47.57 9.00
N LYS A 53 -9.43 47.27 7.72
CA LYS A 53 -10.06 46.16 7.01
C LYS A 53 -9.18 44.92 7.07
N TYR A 54 -9.76 43.80 7.47
CA TYR A 54 -9.11 42.50 7.48
C TYR A 54 -9.91 41.48 6.66
N LYS A 55 -9.21 40.52 6.04
CA LYS A 55 -9.87 39.39 5.39
C LYS A 55 -10.25 38.39 6.48
N ARG A 56 -11.54 38.26 6.75
CA ARG A 56 -12.03 37.21 7.65
C ARG A 56 -11.85 35.86 6.93
N GLY A 57 -10.81 35.12 7.32
CA GLY A 57 -10.52 33.77 6.80
C GLY A 57 -9.09 33.49 6.33
N GLN A 58 -8.12 34.40 6.44
CA GLN A 58 -6.71 34.07 6.21
C GLN A 58 -5.77 34.83 7.17
N PHE A 59 -5.16 34.06 8.09
CA PHE A 59 -3.92 34.29 8.85
C PHE A 59 -3.81 35.49 9.83
N GLU A 60 -4.05 35.21 11.12
CA GLU A 60 -3.15 35.62 12.21
C GLU A 60 -2.74 34.33 12.94
N GLN A 61 -1.52 33.86 12.66
CA GLN A 61 -0.81 32.83 13.42
C GLN A 61 0.06 33.51 14.49
N GLN A 62 0.32 32.75 15.56
CA GLN A 62 1.04 33.03 16.82
C GLN A 62 0.20 33.75 17.90
N GLU A 63 -0.03 33.19 19.08
CA GLU A 63 0.55 32.01 19.74
C GLU A 63 -0.35 31.63 20.93
N ASN A 64 -0.41 30.33 21.24
CA ASN A 64 -0.86 29.72 22.50
C ASN A 64 -2.37 29.44 22.70
N LYS A 65 -2.65 28.13 22.86
CA LYS A 65 -3.87 27.47 23.34
C LYS A 65 -5.02 27.17 22.34
N ILE A 66 -4.69 26.63 21.18
CA ILE A 66 -5.39 25.41 20.68
C ILE A 66 -4.32 24.47 20.08
N GLU A 67 -3.44 23.99 20.94
CA GLU A 67 -2.57 22.85 20.63
C GLU A 67 -3.31 21.50 20.74
N SER A 68 -4.62 21.43 21.06
CA SER A 68 -5.22 20.18 21.56
C SER A 68 -6.26 19.49 20.67
N PHE A 69 -6.48 19.92 19.41
CA PHE A 69 -7.40 19.20 18.51
C PHE A 69 -6.72 18.81 17.19
N SER A 70 -5.90 19.70 16.63
CA SER A 70 -5.03 19.40 15.48
C SER A 70 -3.93 18.43 15.88
N LYS A 71 -3.18 18.64 16.98
CA LYS A 71 -2.23 17.62 17.50
C LYS A 71 -2.90 16.33 17.97
N PHE A 72 -4.21 16.36 18.28
CA PHE A 72 -4.96 15.16 18.63
C PHE A 72 -5.38 14.36 17.39
N LEU A 73 -5.60 15.04 16.26
CA LEU A 73 -5.76 14.44 14.91
C LEU A 73 -4.43 14.13 14.21
N GLU A 74 -3.37 14.83 14.60
CA GLU A 74 -1.97 14.63 14.24
C GLU A 74 -1.31 13.68 15.26
N ALA A 75 -2.08 12.71 15.76
CA ALA A 75 -1.51 11.41 16.06
C ALA A 75 -1.10 10.80 14.72
N LYS A 76 0.14 11.08 14.33
CA LYS A 76 0.92 10.45 13.26
C LYS A 76 1.05 8.93 13.53
N GLN A 77 -0.07 8.21 13.46
CA GLN A 77 -0.15 6.76 13.69
C GLN A 77 -0.86 6.06 12.54
N SER A 78 -0.66 6.55 11.31
CA SER A 78 -1.03 5.78 10.13
C SER A 78 -0.13 4.52 10.10
N THR A 79 -0.76 3.36 10.17
CA THR A 79 -0.05 2.08 10.16
C THR A 79 -0.01 1.54 8.75
N ALA A 80 1.17 1.20 8.24
CA ALA A 80 1.28 0.43 7.01
C ALA A 80 1.35 -1.06 7.32
N VAL A 81 0.38 -1.83 6.85
CA VAL A 81 0.37 -3.28 6.89
C VAL A 81 0.74 -3.80 5.51
N PHE A 82 1.89 -4.46 5.41
CA PHE A 82 2.43 -4.87 4.13
C PHE A 82 3.05 -6.26 4.14
N SER A 83 3.27 -6.78 2.94
CA SER A 83 4.18 -7.91 2.72
C SER A 83 5.02 -7.65 1.49
N PHE A 84 6.18 -8.30 1.44
CA PHE A 84 7.07 -8.32 0.28
C PHE A 84 7.30 -9.76 -0.17
N GLY A 85 7.22 -10.04 -1.48
CA GLY A 85 7.42 -11.39 -1.99
C GLY A 85 7.78 -11.48 -3.45
N ARG A 86 8.32 -12.64 -3.86
CA ARG A 86 8.62 -12.91 -5.28
C ARG A 86 7.38 -13.27 -6.09
N LEU A 87 6.44 -14.00 -5.49
CA LEU A 87 5.18 -14.50 -6.08
C LEU A 87 5.35 -14.99 -7.53
N ASN A 88 6.28 -15.91 -7.75
CA ASN A 88 6.76 -16.29 -9.07
C ASN A 88 6.61 -17.80 -9.34
N PRO A 89 5.41 -18.32 -9.65
CA PRO A 89 4.15 -17.60 -9.81
C PRO A 89 3.37 -17.37 -8.50
N PRO A 90 2.29 -16.57 -8.53
CA PRO A 90 1.28 -16.55 -7.48
C PRO A 90 0.65 -17.94 -7.32
N THR A 91 0.27 -18.29 -6.09
CA THR A 91 -0.27 -19.61 -5.72
C THR A 91 -1.41 -19.43 -4.73
N ILE A 92 -2.26 -20.43 -4.57
CA ILE A 92 -3.33 -20.44 -3.56
C ILE A 92 -2.81 -20.19 -2.13
N GLY A 93 -1.59 -20.64 -1.82
CA GLY A 93 -0.93 -20.33 -0.55
C GLY A 93 -0.71 -18.84 -0.30
N HIS A 94 -0.51 -18.04 -1.35
CA HIS A 94 -0.40 -16.59 -1.22
C HIS A 94 -1.75 -15.92 -0.89
N GLN A 95 -2.89 -16.57 -1.12
CA GLN A 95 -4.19 -16.03 -0.74
C GLN A 95 -4.28 -15.79 0.76
N LYS A 96 -3.79 -16.75 1.58
CA LYS A 96 -3.75 -16.62 3.05
C LYS A 96 -2.94 -15.40 3.49
N LEU A 97 -1.82 -15.14 2.81
CA LEU A 97 -1.00 -13.95 3.04
C LEU A 97 -1.78 -12.67 2.75
N LEU A 98 -2.46 -12.57 1.60
CA LEU A 98 -3.27 -11.40 1.24
C LEU A 98 -4.41 -11.17 2.24
N GLN A 99 -5.12 -12.24 2.62
CA GLN A 99 -6.19 -12.17 3.60
C GLN A 99 -5.69 -11.71 4.96
N LYS A 100 -4.51 -12.18 5.40
CA LYS A 100 -3.92 -11.74 6.66
C LYS A 100 -3.53 -10.27 6.63
N ILE A 101 -2.97 -9.78 5.52
CA ILE A 101 -2.68 -8.34 5.34
C ILE A 101 -3.97 -7.53 5.51
N ILE A 102 -5.05 -7.91 4.81
CA ILE A 102 -6.34 -7.21 4.87
C ILE A 102 -6.94 -7.26 6.29
N GLN A 103 -6.91 -8.42 6.95
CA GLN A 103 -7.44 -8.56 8.30
C GLN A 103 -6.66 -7.71 9.30
N THR A 104 -5.33 -7.71 9.18
CA THR A 104 -4.44 -6.96 10.08
C THR A 104 -4.57 -5.46 9.82
N SER A 105 -4.67 -5.04 8.56
CA SER A 105 -4.89 -3.63 8.21
C SER A 105 -6.21 -3.10 8.76
N ARG A 106 -7.29 -3.89 8.70
CA ARG A 106 -8.57 -3.50 9.30
C ARG A 106 -8.48 -3.37 10.83
N LYS A 107 -7.77 -4.28 11.48
CA LYS A 107 -7.56 -4.25 12.94
C LYS A 107 -6.77 -3.02 13.37
N GLU A 108 -5.73 -2.68 12.63
CA GLU A 108 -4.85 -1.55 12.91
C GLU A 108 -5.35 -0.22 12.32
N ASN A 109 -6.54 -0.21 11.70
CA ASN A 109 -7.05 0.91 10.90
C ASN A 109 -5.98 1.47 9.92
N GLY A 110 -5.21 0.55 9.34
CA GLY A 110 -4.00 0.82 8.58
C GLY A 110 -4.18 0.65 7.07
N TYR A 111 -3.21 1.19 6.34
CA TYR A 111 -3.07 0.99 4.90
C TYR A 111 -2.60 -0.43 4.59
N ALA A 112 -3.23 -1.07 3.60
CA ALA A 112 -2.91 -2.43 3.18
C ALA A 112 -2.16 -2.43 1.85
N CYS A 113 -0.98 -3.03 1.79
CA CYS A 113 -0.28 -3.20 0.51
C CYS A 113 0.50 -4.51 0.37
N LEU A 114 0.72 -4.91 -0.87
CA LEU A 114 1.60 -6.00 -1.26
C LEU A 114 2.65 -5.45 -2.22
N PHE A 115 3.92 -5.63 -1.86
CA PHE A 115 5.04 -5.40 -2.76
C PHE A 115 5.47 -6.70 -3.42
N VAL A 116 5.51 -6.69 -4.75
CA VAL A 116 6.09 -7.76 -5.55
C VAL A 116 7.52 -7.40 -5.94
N SER A 117 8.46 -8.32 -5.72
CA SER A 117 9.85 -8.10 -6.13
C SER A 117 9.93 -7.92 -7.65
N ILE A 118 10.72 -6.97 -8.15
CA ILE A 118 10.94 -6.84 -9.60
C ILE A 118 11.89 -7.89 -10.19
N SER A 119 12.59 -8.67 -9.35
CA SER A 119 13.59 -9.64 -9.82
C SER A 119 13.00 -10.56 -10.89
N GLN A 120 13.78 -10.80 -11.94
CA GLN A 120 13.39 -11.60 -13.10
C GLN A 120 14.56 -12.45 -13.59
N ASP A 121 14.35 -13.77 -13.67
CA ASP A 121 15.30 -14.76 -14.18
C ASP A 121 14.54 -16.04 -14.59
N SER A 122 15.09 -16.82 -15.51
CA SER A 122 14.38 -17.98 -16.08
C SER A 122 14.16 -19.14 -15.10
N LYS A 123 14.80 -19.17 -13.92
CA LYS A 123 14.75 -20.33 -13.01
C LYS A 123 13.89 -20.07 -11.78
N LYS A 124 14.15 -18.98 -11.08
CA LYS A 124 13.52 -18.61 -9.80
C LYS A 124 12.44 -17.56 -9.99
N ASN A 125 12.57 -16.68 -10.99
CA ASN A 125 11.69 -15.53 -11.18
C ASN A 125 11.22 -15.35 -12.63
N PRO A 126 10.54 -16.35 -13.23
CA PRO A 126 10.24 -16.32 -14.66
C PRO A 126 9.28 -15.17 -15.05
N LEU A 127 8.34 -14.80 -14.19
CA LEU A 127 7.40 -13.72 -14.50
C LEU A 127 7.96 -12.36 -14.10
N SER A 128 7.75 -11.38 -14.98
CA SER A 128 7.98 -9.96 -14.68
C SER A 128 7.03 -9.45 -13.59
N ALA A 129 7.39 -8.33 -12.94
CA ALA A 129 6.57 -7.67 -11.93
C ALA A 129 5.12 -7.44 -12.40
N SER A 130 4.94 -6.82 -13.58
CA SER A 130 3.63 -6.55 -14.16
C SER A 130 2.80 -7.82 -14.40
N LYS A 131 3.41 -8.91 -14.90
CA LYS A 131 2.71 -10.19 -15.06
C LYS A 131 2.27 -10.75 -13.71
N LYS A 132 3.12 -10.68 -12.67
CA LYS A 132 2.74 -11.12 -11.32
C LYS A 132 1.57 -10.35 -10.77
N ILE A 133 1.60 -9.02 -10.83
CA ILE A 133 0.49 -8.16 -10.36
C ILE A 133 -0.80 -8.52 -11.12
N THR A 134 -0.71 -8.70 -12.43
CA THR A 134 -1.85 -9.10 -13.27
C THR A 134 -2.44 -10.43 -12.82
N TYR A 135 -1.58 -11.44 -12.60
CA TYR A 135 -2.04 -12.76 -12.15
C TYR A 135 -2.60 -12.74 -10.73
N ILE A 136 -2.02 -11.99 -9.80
CA ILE A 136 -2.57 -11.82 -8.45
C ILE A 136 -3.97 -11.21 -8.53
N LYS A 137 -4.15 -10.13 -9.31
CA LYS A 137 -5.45 -9.46 -9.49
C LYS A 137 -6.51 -10.37 -10.10
N LYS A 138 -6.12 -11.24 -11.04
CA LYS A 138 -7.03 -12.21 -11.67
C LYS A 138 -7.35 -13.41 -10.79
N MET A 139 -6.37 -13.89 -10.03
CA MET A 139 -6.49 -15.06 -9.16
C MET A 139 -7.25 -14.73 -7.86
N PHE A 140 -7.05 -13.54 -7.31
CA PHE A 140 -7.62 -13.08 -6.04
C PHE A 140 -8.30 -11.71 -6.17
N PRO A 141 -9.36 -11.58 -7.00
CA PRO A 141 -9.97 -10.29 -7.30
C PRO A 141 -10.65 -9.66 -6.08
N LYS A 142 -11.12 -10.46 -5.11
CA LYS A 142 -11.74 -9.95 -3.87
C LYS A 142 -10.69 -9.31 -2.97
N GLU A 143 -9.55 -9.96 -2.79
CA GLU A 143 -8.44 -9.49 -1.99
C GLU A 143 -7.73 -8.31 -2.65
N ALA A 144 -7.45 -8.39 -3.96
CA ALA A 144 -6.74 -7.36 -4.71
C ALA A 144 -7.47 -6.01 -4.82
N ARG A 145 -8.79 -5.98 -4.57
CA ARG A 145 -9.57 -4.72 -4.48
C ARG A 145 -9.41 -4.01 -3.15
N GLN A 146 -8.90 -4.71 -2.13
CA GLN A 146 -8.84 -4.22 -0.75
C GLN A 146 -7.43 -3.83 -0.31
N LEU A 147 -6.43 -4.05 -1.15
CA LEU A 147 -5.03 -3.71 -0.88
C LEU A 147 -4.36 -3.17 -2.14
N GLU A 148 -3.39 -2.29 -1.96
CA GLU A 148 -2.58 -1.79 -3.07
C GLU A 148 -1.50 -2.80 -3.45
N ILE A 149 -1.38 -3.12 -4.74
CA ILE A 149 -0.36 -4.04 -5.23
C ILE A 149 0.59 -3.27 -6.15
N LYS A 150 1.85 -3.19 -5.73
CA LYS A 150 2.93 -2.47 -6.42
C LYS A 150 4.19 -3.33 -6.44
N ASP A 151 5.17 -2.90 -7.20
CA ASP A 151 6.47 -3.58 -7.26
C ASP A 151 7.55 -2.80 -6.52
N SER A 152 8.62 -3.50 -6.15
CA SER A 152 9.78 -2.91 -5.49
C SER A 152 11.04 -3.77 -5.72
N HIS A 153 12.20 -3.14 -5.64
CA HIS A 153 13.51 -3.79 -5.78
C HIS A 153 13.78 -4.74 -4.62
N THR A 154 13.70 -4.22 -3.39
CA THR A 154 13.93 -4.98 -2.17
C THR A 154 12.87 -4.67 -1.13
N VAL A 155 12.84 -5.48 -0.05
CA VAL A 155 12.00 -5.18 1.11
C VAL A 155 12.37 -3.83 1.73
N LEU A 156 13.66 -3.45 1.71
CA LEU A 156 14.13 -2.22 2.35
C LEU A 156 13.72 -0.99 1.55
N ASP A 157 13.72 -1.05 0.23
CA ASP A 157 13.20 0.05 -0.60
C ASP A 157 11.69 0.26 -0.36
N ALA A 158 10.95 -0.83 -0.14
CA ALA A 158 9.55 -0.74 0.26
C ALA A 158 9.36 -0.09 1.65
N LEU A 159 10.28 -0.29 2.60
CA LEU A 159 10.28 0.42 3.87
C LEU A 159 10.56 1.91 3.64
N VAL A 160 11.55 2.27 2.85
CA VAL A 160 11.83 3.69 2.56
C VAL A 160 10.62 4.38 1.94
N GLU A 161 9.95 3.75 0.97
CA GLU A 161 8.74 4.31 0.35
C GLU A 161 7.57 4.49 1.34
N LEU A 162 7.42 3.55 2.28
CA LEU A 162 6.36 3.63 3.29
C LEU A 162 6.69 4.64 4.40
N ASN A 163 7.96 4.83 4.72
CA ASN A 163 8.42 5.72 5.78
C ASN A 163 8.02 7.19 5.56
N ASP A 164 7.89 7.61 4.29
CA ASP A 164 7.44 8.96 3.96
C ASP A 164 5.99 9.25 4.40
N LYS A 165 5.19 8.21 4.66
CA LYS A 165 3.73 8.33 4.87
C LYS A 165 3.22 7.69 6.17
N TYR A 166 4.01 6.83 6.79
CA TYR A 166 3.57 5.97 7.89
C TYR A 166 4.66 5.90 8.97
N ASP A 167 4.26 6.09 10.23
CA ASP A 167 5.19 6.06 11.38
C ASP A 167 5.24 4.67 12.05
N ARG A 168 4.24 3.81 11.81
CA ARG A 168 4.20 2.41 12.27
C ARG A 168 4.13 1.44 11.10
N LEU A 169 4.83 0.31 11.24
CA LEU A 169 4.93 -0.72 10.22
C LEU A 169 4.52 -2.08 10.78
N VAL A 170 3.66 -2.80 10.06
CA VAL A 170 3.33 -4.20 10.33
C VAL A 170 3.63 -5.04 9.09
N MET A 171 4.68 -5.84 9.16
CA MET A 171 5.04 -6.78 8.10
C MET A 171 4.36 -8.13 8.32
N VAL A 172 3.58 -8.59 7.36
CA VAL A 172 3.01 -9.94 7.37
C VAL A 172 3.91 -10.88 6.57
N VAL A 173 4.35 -11.98 7.19
CA VAL A 173 5.27 -12.96 6.57
C VAL A 173 4.88 -14.40 6.87
N GLY A 174 5.46 -15.35 6.13
CA GLY A 174 5.40 -16.78 6.51
C GLY A 174 6.05 -17.03 7.87
N SER A 175 5.57 -18.04 8.60
CA SER A 175 6.07 -18.37 9.95
C SER A 175 7.58 -18.61 9.99
N ASP A 176 8.13 -19.21 8.94
CA ASP A 176 9.56 -19.55 8.81
C ASP A 176 10.48 -18.33 8.71
N ARG A 177 9.97 -17.13 8.40
CA ARG A 177 10.80 -15.94 8.13
C ARG A 177 10.65 -14.81 9.16
N VAL A 178 9.89 -15.03 10.23
CA VAL A 178 9.62 -14.00 11.25
C VAL A 178 10.91 -13.49 11.89
N GLY A 179 11.81 -14.40 12.31
CA GLY A 179 13.07 -14.03 12.96
C GLY A 179 14.03 -13.28 12.04
N ASP A 180 14.15 -13.73 10.79
CA ASP A 180 14.98 -13.11 9.76
C ASP A 180 14.57 -11.65 9.50
N PHE A 181 13.28 -11.42 9.26
CA PHE A 181 12.77 -10.08 8.97
C PHE A 181 12.80 -9.19 10.19
N LYS A 182 12.48 -9.71 11.38
CA LYS A 182 12.59 -8.92 12.62
C LYS A 182 14.01 -8.39 12.80
N SER A 183 15.02 -9.23 12.56
CA SER A 183 16.42 -8.83 12.68
C SER A 183 16.82 -7.83 11.60
N LEU A 184 16.47 -8.09 10.33
CA LEU A 184 16.81 -7.25 9.20
C LEU A 184 16.21 -5.83 9.30
N LEU A 185 14.90 -5.73 9.57
CA LEU A 185 14.20 -4.45 9.57
C LEU A 185 14.56 -3.57 10.77
N ASN A 186 14.85 -4.17 11.93
CA ASN A 186 15.30 -3.39 13.09
C ASN A 186 16.77 -2.96 12.98
N LYS A 187 17.62 -3.77 12.33
CA LYS A 187 19.04 -3.45 12.14
C LYS A 187 19.27 -2.13 11.39
N TYR A 188 18.44 -1.82 10.40
CA TYR A 188 18.56 -0.62 9.57
C TYR A 188 17.57 0.50 9.96
N ASN A 189 16.77 0.32 11.02
CA ASN A 189 15.83 1.35 11.46
C ASN A 189 16.58 2.56 12.05
N GLY A 190 16.43 3.73 11.43
CA GLY A 190 17.15 4.96 11.78
C GLY A 190 18.59 5.01 11.28
N VAL A 191 18.98 4.13 10.35
CA VAL A 191 20.34 4.06 9.78
C VAL A 191 20.28 4.47 8.32
N ASP A 192 21.09 5.46 7.93
CA ASP A 192 21.26 5.81 6.51
C ASP A 192 22.18 4.79 5.81
N SER A 193 21.77 4.31 4.64
CA SER A 193 22.40 3.17 3.95
C SER A 193 22.11 3.21 2.45
N GLN A 194 22.68 2.27 1.68
CA GLN A 194 22.54 2.24 0.22
C GLN A 194 21.08 2.13 -0.28
N HIS A 195 20.20 1.56 0.53
CA HIS A 195 18.77 1.42 0.23
C HIS A 195 17.95 2.66 0.61
N GLY A 196 18.59 3.70 1.15
CA GLY A 196 17.96 4.89 1.70
C GLY A 196 17.79 4.84 3.21
N TYR A 197 17.10 5.84 3.75
CA TYR A 197 16.84 6.01 5.17
C TYR A 197 15.37 5.74 5.47
N TYR A 198 15.11 4.98 6.53
CA TYR A 198 13.79 4.86 7.14
C TYR A 198 13.90 4.89 8.66
N LYS A 199 12.87 5.36 9.34
CA LYS A 199 12.75 5.34 10.80
C LYS A 199 11.29 5.25 11.22
N TYR A 200 10.89 4.06 11.66
CA TYR A 200 9.59 3.82 12.26
C TYR A 200 9.65 3.87 13.79
N GLU A 201 8.55 4.32 14.40
CA GLU A 201 8.34 4.26 15.85
C GLU A 201 8.14 2.83 16.34
N ASP A 202 7.42 2.03 15.55
CA ASP A 202 7.13 0.62 15.84
C ASP A 202 7.19 -0.23 14.56
N ILE A 203 7.87 -1.38 14.66
CA ILE A 203 7.99 -2.38 13.60
C ILE A 203 7.51 -3.73 14.15
N GLN A 204 6.32 -4.16 13.73
CA GLN A 204 5.75 -5.45 14.09
C GLN A 204 5.86 -6.44 12.94
N ILE A 205 6.16 -7.69 13.27
CA ILE A 205 6.22 -8.78 12.30
C ILE A 205 5.17 -9.80 12.71
N VAL A 206 4.15 -9.97 11.86
CA VAL A 206 3.00 -10.84 12.09
C VAL A 206 3.13 -12.05 11.18
N SER A 207 2.98 -13.24 11.75
CA SER A 207 2.88 -14.46 10.95
C SER A 207 1.53 -14.53 10.24
N ALA A 208 1.56 -14.95 8.97
CA ALA A 208 0.37 -15.37 8.24
C ALA A 208 -0.27 -16.67 8.79
N GLY A 209 0.34 -17.28 9.81
CA GLY A 209 -0.07 -18.53 10.45
C GLY A 209 0.77 -19.72 9.99
N GLU A 210 0.81 -20.77 10.83
CA GLU A 210 1.23 -22.10 10.38
C GLU A 210 0.14 -22.71 9.52
N ARG A 211 0.53 -23.60 8.60
CA ARG A 211 -0.43 -24.25 7.69
C ARG A 211 -1.36 -25.12 8.54
N ASP A 212 -2.64 -24.79 8.51
CA ASP A 212 -3.70 -25.69 8.98
C ASP A 212 -3.56 -27.05 8.24
N PRO A 213 -3.25 -28.16 8.93
CA PRO A 213 -3.11 -29.48 8.33
C PRO A 213 -4.41 -29.98 7.69
N ASP A 214 -5.55 -29.45 8.16
CA ASP A 214 -6.90 -29.93 7.83
C ASP A 214 -7.57 -29.13 6.68
N ALA A 215 -6.89 -28.12 6.11
CA ALA A 215 -7.39 -27.38 4.97
C ALA A 215 -7.20 -28.19 3.67
N GLU A 216 -8.20 -29.00 3.32
CA GLU A 216 -8.28 -29.71 2.03
C GLU A 216 -8.05 -28.77 0.84
N GLY A 217 -7.19 -29.19 -0.10
CA GLY A 217 -7.04 -28.60 -1.43
C GLY A 217 -5.85 -27.65 -1.65
N ALA A 218 -5.29 -27.04 -0.60
CA ALA A 218 -4.18 -26.08 -0.72
C ALA A 218 -2.85 -26.56 -0.09
N SER A 219 -2.86 -27.73 0.56
CA SER A 219 -1.71 -28.24 1.30
C SER A 219 -0.63 -28.74 0.33
N GLY A 220 0.51 -28.06 0.36
CA GLY A 220 1.74 -28.59 -0.24
C GLY A 220 2.17 -27.99 -1.58
N MET A 221 1.35 -27.19 -2.28
CA MET A 221 1.79 -26.54 -3.52
C MET A 221 2.50 -25.20 -3.26
N SER A 222 3.72 -25.06 -3.77
CA SER A 222 4.55 -23.86 -3.64
C SER A 222 4.90 -23.31 -5.02
N ALA A 223 5.30 -22.04 -5.10
CA ALA A 223 5.74 -21.46 -6.37
C ALA A 223 6.87 -22.28 -7.01
N SER A 224 7.78 -22.83 -6.21
CA SER A 224 8.86 -23.70 -6.69
C SER A 224 8.34 -25.02 -7.26
N LYS A 225 7.34 -25.65 -6.62
CA LYS A 225 6.71 -26.87 -7.15
C LYS A 225 5.91 -26.59 -8.43
N MET A 226 5.22 -25.45 -8.50
CA MET A 226 4.55 -25.03 -9.74
C MET A 226 5.54 -24.79 -10.87
N ARG A 227 6.71 -24.17 -10.61
CA ARG A 227 7.76 -24.04 -11.64
C ARG A 227 8.32 -25.40 -12.08
N ALA A 228 8.45 -26.35 -11.16
CA ALA A 228 8.89 -27.71 -11.49
C ALA A 228 7.86 -28.45 -12.35
N ALA A 229 6.57 -28.39 -12.00
CA ALA A 229 5.48 -28.95 -12.80
C ALA A 229 5.39 -28.28 -14.18
N ALA A 230 5.54 -26.95 -14.23
CA ALA A 230 5.66 -26.21 -15.47
C ALA A 230 6.87 -26.64 -16.31
N ALA A 231 7.99 -27.00 -15.69
CA ALA A 231 9.15 -27.48 -16.41
C ALA A 231 8.96 -28.90 -16.97
N SER A 232 8.34 -29.79 -16.20
CA SER A 232 8.16 -31.21 -16.57
C SER A 232 7.02 -31.48 -17.55
N GLY A 233 6.18 -30.49 -17.90
CA GLY A 233 5.02 -30.77 -18.77
C GLY A 233 3.74 -31.11 -18.02
N ASP A 234 3.78 -31.14 -16.69
CA ASP A 234 2.69 -31.60 -15.84
C ASP A 234 1.73 -30.45 -15.48
N TYR A 235 0.73 -30.24 -16.35
CA TYR A 235 -0.30 -29.22 -16.10
C TYR A 235 -1.22 -29.59 -14.93
N ASP A 236 -1.49 -30.88 -14.70
CA ASP A 236 -2.44 -31.31 -13.67
C ASP A 236 -1.86 -31.01 -12.28
N SER A 237 -0.59 -31.36 -12.04
CA SER A 237 0.12 -30.94 -10.82
C SER A 237 0.26 -29.42 -10.72
N PHE A 238 0.44 -28.72 -11.85
CA PHE A 238 0.48 -27.26 -11.86
C PHE A 238 -0.86 -26.65 -11.43
N ALA A 239 -1.98 -27.23 -11.88
CA ALA A 239 -3.33 -26.75 -11.63
C ALA A 239 -3.67 -26.69 -10.13
N LEU A 240 -3.17 -27.67 -9.35
CA LEU A 240 -3.35 -27.74 -7.89
C LEU A 240 -2.77 -26.53 -7.13
N GLY A 241 -1.93 -25.72 -7.77
CA GLY A 241 -1.37 -24.51 -7.17
C GLY A 241 -2.28 -23.29 -7.24
N MET A 242 -3.42 -23.39 -7.91
CA MET A 242 -4.33 -22.28 -8.20
C MET A 242 -5.72 -22.57 -7.63
N PRO A 243 -6.49 -21.54 -7.25
CA PRO A 243 -7.88 -21.74 -6.88
C PRO A 243 -8.72 -22.16 -8.09
N ASP A 244 -9.71 -23.03 -7.88
CA ASP A 244 -10.62 -23.51 -8.94
C ASP A 244 -11.36 -22.39 -9.68
N THR A 245 -11.52 -21.24 -9.03
CA THR A 245 -12.13 -20.05 -9.63
C THR A 245 -11.25 -19.37 -10.69
N PHE A 246 -9.97 -19.72 -10.79
CA PHE A 246 -9.02 -19.08 -11.70
C PHE A 246 -9.04 -19.70 -13.10
N LYS A 247 -9.60 -18.97 -14.06
CA LYS A 247 -9.82 -19.43 -15.44
C LYS A 247 -8.59 -19.37 -16.35
N ASP A 248 -7.59 -18.56 -16.00
CA ASP A 248 -6.40 -18.32 -16.82
C ASP A 248 -5.24 -19.29 -16.51
N GLY A 249 -5.53 -20.45 -15.90
CA GLY A 249 -4.53 -21.45 -15.49
C GLY A 249 -3.59 -21.90 -16.61
N GLN A 250 -4.14 -22.27 -17.76
CA GLN A 250 -3.35 -22.65 -18.93
C GLN A 250 -2.48 -21.50 -19.48
N ARG A 251 -2.97 -20.26 -19.37
CA ARG A 251 -2.22 -19.07 -19.80
C ARG A 251 -1.04 -18.83 -18.87
N LEU A 252 -1.26 -18.89 -17.55
CA LEU A 252 -0.19 -18.76 -16.56
C LEU A 252 0.88 -19.84 -16.76
N TYR A 253 0.45 -21.08 -16.98
CA TYR A 253 1.33 -22.21 -17.26
C TYR A 253 2.22 -21.96 -18.49
N LYS A 254 1.61 -21.54 -19.61
CA LYS A 254 2.34 -21.20 -20.85
C LYS A 254 3.29 -20.03 -20.66
N ASP A 255 2.85 -18.97 -19.96
CA ASP A 255 3.66 -17.79 -19.68
C ASP A 255 4.92 -18.14 -18.86
N ILE A 256 4.78 -19.02 -17.86
CA ILE A 256 5.91 -19.51 -17.07
C ILE A 256 6.85 -20.31 -17.95
N ARG A 257 6.35 -21.31 -18.70
CA ARG A 257 7.19 -22.13 -19.58
C ARG A 257 7.97 -21.30 -20.58
N LEU A 258 7.28 -20.35 -21.23
CA LEU A 258 7.90 -19.43 -22.17
C LEU A 258 9.02 -18.62 -21.49
N ALA A 259 8.77 -18.07 -20.31
CA ALA A 259 9.76 -17.28 -19.59
C ALA A 259 10.89 -18.12 -18.95
N MET A 260 10.68 -19.42 -18.77
CA MET A 260 11.71 -20.40 -18.42
C MET A 260 12.52 -20.87 -19.65
N ASN A 261 12.25 -20.32 -20.85
CA ASN A 261 12.83 -20.73 -22.14
C ASN A 261 12.52 -22.18 -22.54
N ILE A 262 11.39 -22.72 -22.09
CA ILE A 262 10.95 -24.09 -22.38
C ILE A 262 10.11 -24.07 -23.65
N LYS A 263 10.73 -24.42 -24.78
CA LYS A 263 10.12 -24.40 -26.11
C LYS A 263 9.38 -25.69 -26.48
N GLU A 264 9.75 -26.82 -25.89
CA GLU A 264 9.14 -28.12 -26.20
C GLU A 264 8.14 -28.55 -25.12
N GLN A 265 7.00 -29.09 -25.53
CA GLN A 265 6.27 -30.06 -24.70
C GLN A 265 7.05 -31.37 -24.76
N LEU A 266 7.93 -31.65 -23.80
CA LEU A 266 8.33 -33.02 -23.55
C LEU A 266 7.16 -33.69 -22.83
N LYS A 267 6.15 -34.13 -23.61
CA LYS A 267 5.36 -35.26 -23.15
C LYS A 267 6.35 -36.41 -23.03
N PRO A 268 6.31 -37.18 -21.93
CA PRO A 268 7.08 -38.41 -21.84
C PRO A 268 6.89 -39.21 -23.12
N PHE A 269 7.96 -39.73 -23.72
CA PHE A 269 7.86 -40.47 -24.99
C PHE A 269 6.86 -41.63 -24.91
N LYS A 270 6.62 -42.16 -23.70
CA LYS A 270 5.64 -43.20 -23.34
C LYS A 270 5.19 -43.03 -21.87
N PRO A 271 4.08 -43.63 -21.42
CA PRO A 271 3.76 -43.72 -20.00
C PRO A 271 4.93 -44.32 -19.19
N VAL A 272 5.16 -43.85 -17.96
CA VAL A 272 6.27 -44.34 -17.11
C VAL A 272 6.21 -45.86 -16.89
N ALA A 273 4.99 -46.42 -16.83
CA ALA A 273 4.75 -47.87 -16.71
C ALA A 273 5.25 -48.67 -17.93
N GLU A 274 5.46 -48.01 -19.07
CA GLU A 274 5.92 -48.63 -20.32
C GLU A 274 7.40 -48.32 -20.63
N MET A 275 8.09 -47.58 -19.75
CA MET A 275 9.51 -47.25 -19.93
C MET A 275 10.41 -48.31 -19.30
N ASN A 276 11.48 -48.69 -20.00
CA ASN A 276 12.58 -49.42 -19.36
C ASN A 276 13.46 -48.48 -18.52
N SER A 277 14.35 -49.03 -17.70
CA SER A 277 15.21 -48.29 -16.77
C SER A 277 16.11 -47.24 -17.45
N ILE A 278 16.59 -47.50 -18.66
CA ILE A 278 17.44 -46.56 -19.42
C ILE A 278 16.59 -45.42 -19.99
N GLU A 279 15.42 -45.74 -20.56
CA GLU A 279 14.45 -44.76 -21.06
C GLU A 279 13.97 -43.86 -19.92
N PHE A 280 13.70 -44.44 -18.75
CA PHE A 280 13.30 -43.69 -17.55
C PHE A 280 14.40 -42.73 -17.11
N VAL A 281 15.65 -43.19 -16.95
CA VAL A 281 16.79 -42.33 -16.58
C VAL A 281 17.02 -41.23 -17.62
N ARG A 282 16.94 -41.56 -18.91
CA ARG A 282 17.04 -40.60 -20.01
C ARG A 282 15.94 -39.55 -19.95
N GLU A 283 14.69 -39.96 -19.74
CA GLU A 283 13.55 -39.06 -19.57
C GLU A 283 13.73 -38.16 -18.34
N GLN A 284 14.16 -38.72 -17.20
CA GLN A 284 14.49 -37.95 -16.00
C GLN A 284 15.61 -36.93 -16.28
N TYR A 285 16.60 -37.26 -17.10
CA TYR A 285 17.66 -36.34 -17.52
C TYR A 285 17.13 -35.21 -18.41
N PHE A 286 16.35 -35.53 -19.44
CA PHE A 286 15.73 -34.53 -20.32
C PHE A 286 14.71 -33.64 -19.60
N GLN A 287 14.04 -34.17 -18.56
CA GLN A 287 13.17 -33.43 -17.66
C GLN A 287 13.95 -32.66 -16.56
N ASN A 288 15.29 -32.71 -16.56
CA ASN A 288 16.17 -32.12 -15.54
C ASN A 288 15.85 -32.57 -14.09
N LEU A 289 15.28 -33.76 -13.92
CA LEU A 289 14.99 -34.40 -12.62
C LEU A 289 16.24 -35.06 -12.03
N ILE A 290 17.18 -35.46 -12.88
CA ILE A 290 18.52 -35.88 -12.47
C ILE A 290 19.55 -34.90 -13.06
N TYR A 291 20.51 -34.49 -12.25
CA TYR A 291 21.41 -33.36 -12.50
C TYR A 291 22.39 -33.61 -13.67
N ASN A 292 22.69 -32.54 -14.43
CA ASN A 292 23.94 -32.43 -15.19
C ASN A 292 25.08 -32.22 -14.18
N ILE A 293 26.05 -33.13 -14.16
CA ILE A 293 27.35 -32.92 -13.51
C ILE A 293 28.20 -32.02 -14.41
#